data_AF-A0A8T8W9C7-F1
#
_entry.id   AF-A0A8T8W9C7-F1
#
_cell.length_a   1.000
_cell.length_b   1.000
_cell.length_c   1.000
_cell.angle_alpha   90.00
_cell.angle_beta   90.00
_cell.angle_gamma   90.00
#
_symmetry.space_group_name_H-M   'P 1'
#
loop_
_entity.id
_entity.type
_entity.pdbx_description
1 polymer ?
#
loop_
_entity_poly.entity_id
_entity_poly.type
_entity_poly.pdbx_seq_one_letter_code
_entity_poly.pdbx_strand_id
1 'polypeptide(L)' 'MEIDAEMRRMIAVSVGAVVVFIALLVAIGLQYTDGHNLSNIGAYYLVAAIGLFVVLMAAAGVLLDRRE' A
#
# COMPACT_ATOMS: atom_id res chain seq x y z
N MET A 1 3.02 16.91 -21.20
CA MET A 1 2.43 17.66 -20.07
C MET A 1 3.57 18.15 -19.21
N GLU A 2 3.71 19.46 -19.06
CA GLU A 2 4.54 20.07 -18.01
C GLU A 2 3.82 19.84 -16.68
N ILE A 3 3.87 18.61 -16.20
CA ILE A 3 3.54 18.33 -14.81
C ILE A 3 4.72 18.87 -14.03
N ASP A 4 4.49 19.88 -13.18
CA ASP A 4 5.48 20.33 -12.21
C ASP A 4 6.12 19.11 -11.53
N ALA A 5 7.45 19.09 -11.46
CA ALA A 5 8.20 17.93 -10.99
C ALA A 5 7.71 17.44 -9.61
N GLU A 6 7.20 18.37 -8.82
CA GLU A 6 6.53 18.17 -7.53
C GLU A 6 5.22 17.38 -7.64
N MET A 7 4.28 17.80 -8.50
CA MET A 7 3.02 17.09 -8.73
C MET A 7 3.25 15.68 -9.30
N ARG A 8 4.27 15.51 -10.13
CA ARG A 8 4.66 14.18 -10.65
C ARG A 8 5.18 13.26 -9.54
N ARG A 9 5.87 13.83 -8.54
CA ARG A 9 6.41 13.09 -7.39
C ARG A 9 5.31 12.68 -6.42
N MET A 10 4.33 13.55 -6.19
CA MET A 10 3.15 13.23 -5.38
C MET A 10 2.37 12.03 -5.95
N ILE A 11 2.10 12.05 -7.26
CA ILE A 11 1.44 10.94 -7.95
C ILE A 11 2.31 9.67 -7.86
N ALA A 12 3.61 9.78 -8.11
CA ALA A 12 4.51 8.63 -8.08
C ALA A 12 4.57 7.95 -6.70
N VAL A 13 4.57 8.72 -5.60
CA VAL A 13 4.59 8.17 -4.24
C VAL A 13 3.29 7.44 -3.93
N SER A 14 2.14 8.05 -4.21
CA SER A 14 0.83 7.42 -3.97
C SER A 14 0.63 6.17 -4.82
N VAL A 15 1.00 6.21 -6.10
CA VAL A 15 0.97 5.04 -6.99
C VAL A 15 1.91 3.95 -6.47
N GLY A 16 3.11 4.32 -6.01
CA GLY A 16 4.05 3.38 -5.40
C GLY A 16 3.47 2.68 -4.17
N ALA A 17 2.83 3.43 -3.26
CA ALA A 17 2.19 2.87 -2.07
C ALA A 17 1.07 1.87 -2.43
N VAL A 18 0.25 2.20 -3.43
CA VAL A 18 -0.80 1.30 -3.93
C VAL A 18 -0.22 0.02 -4.53
N VAL A 19 0.84 0.13 -5.35
CA VAL A 19 1.49 -1.04 -5.95
C VAL A 19 2.07 -1.96 -4.88
N VAL A 20 2.73 -1.40 -3.85
CA VAL A 20 3.24 -2.18 -2.71
C VAL A 20 2.09 -2.89 -1.98
N PHE A 21 0.98 -2.20 -1.75
CA PHE A 21 -0.19 -2.79 -1.09
C PHE A 21 -0.78 -3.95 -1.89
N ILE A 22 -0.96 -3.79 -3.21
CA ILE A 22 -1.44 -4.86 -4.08
C ILE A 22 -0.50 -6.07 -4.04
N ALA A 23 0.81 -5.84 -4.11
CA ALA A 23 1.80 -6.92 -4.03
C ALA A 23 1.71 -7.69 -2.71
N LEU A 24 1.49 -6.99 -1.59
CA LEU A 24 1.26 -7.62 -0.28
C LEU A 24 -0.01 -8.45 -0.25
N LEU A 25 -1.12 -7.95 -0.80
CA LEU A 25 -2.38 -8.72 -0.88
C LEU A 25 -2.21 -10.00 -1.69
N VAL A 26 -1.53 -9.93 -2.84
CA VAL A 26 -1.24 -11.10 -3.67
C VAL A 26 -0.36 -12.09 -2.91
N ALA A 27 0.70 -11.62 -2.23
CA ALA A 27 1.57 -12.48 -1.43
C ALA A 27 0.80 -13.20 -0.31
N ILE A 28 -0.05 -12.47 0.43
CA ILE A 28 -0.89 -13.06 1.49
C ILE A 28 -1.85 -14.09 0.90
N GLY A 29 -2.51 -13.77 -0.21
CA GLY A 29 -3.43 -14.68 -0.88
C GLY A 29 -2.74 -15.97 -1.34
N LEU A 30 -1.54 -15.87 -1.91
CA LEU A 30 -0.78 -17.05 -2.35
C LEU A 30 -0.30 -17.93 -1.19
N GLN A 31 0.01 -17.33 -0.05
CA GLN A 31 0.71 -18.02 1.05
C GLN A 31 -0.22 -18.52 2.16
N TYR A 32 -1.39 -17.89 2.32
CA TYR A 32 -2.33 -18.20 3.41
C TYR A 32 -3.74 -18.59 2.93
N THR A 33 -3.91 -18.92 1.65
CA THR A 33 -5.15 -19.53 1.15
C THR A 33 -5.05 -21.04 1.23
N ASP A 34 -5.96 -21.65 1.99
CA ASP A 34 -6.14 -23.10 2.09
C ASP A 34 -7.35 -23.48 1.21
N GLY A 35 -7.07 -23.80 -0.06
CA GLY A 35 -8.12 -24.11 -1.04
C GLY A 35 -8.90 -22.87 -1.47
N HIS A 36 -10.13 -22.71 -0.97
CA HIS A 36 -10.99 -21.54 -1.25
C HIS A 36 -11.16 -20.60 -0.04
N ASN A 37 -10.62 -20.98 1.12
CA ASN A 37 -10.76 -20.20 2.34
C ASN A 37 -9.42 -19.56 2.72
N LEU A 38 -9.50 -18.34 3.20
CA LEU A 38 -8.35 -17.71 3.84
C LEU A 38 -8.13 -18.36 5.20
N SER A 39 -6.89 -18.77 5.47
CA SER A 39 -6.50 -19.29 6.79
C SER A 39 -6.74 -18.22 7.85
N ASN A 40 -6.99 -18.65 9.10
CA ASN A 40 -7.25 -17.74 10.21
C ASN A 40 -6.06 -16.77 10.43
N ILE A 41 -4.83 -17.27 10.25
CA ILE A 41 -3.61 -16.46 10.27
C ILE A 41 -3.55 -15.48 9.08
N GLY A 42 -3.97 -15.92 7.90
CA GLY A 42 -4.06 -15.06 6.71
C GLY A 42 -4.99 -13.88 6.90
N ALA A 43 -6.11 -14.06 7.62
CA ALA A 43 -7.03 -12.98 7.94
C ALA A 43 -6.38 -11.90 8.82
N TYR A 44 -5.58 -12.29 9.83
CA TYR A 44 -4.84 -11.32 10.64
C TYR A 44 -3.80 -10.56 9.80
N TYR A 45 -3.07 -11.24 8.91
CA TYR A 45 -2.12 -10.59 8.00
C TYR A 45 -2.80 -9.63 7.03
N LEU A 46 -4.00 -9.97 6.55
CA LEU A 46 -4.79 -9.10 5.69
C LEU A 46 -5.16 -7.79 6.41
N VAL A 47 -5.66 -7.88 7.64
CA VAL A 47 -5.96 -6.70 8.47
C VAL A 47 -4.70 -5.87 8.74
N ALA A 48 -3.59 -6.54 9.05
CA ALA A 48 -2.30 -5.86 9.25
C ALA A 48 -1.81 -5.15 7.98
N ALA A 49 -1.97 -5.75 6.81
CA ALA A 49 -1.61 -5.14 5.52
C ALA A 49 -2.46 -3.90 5.22
N ILE A 50 -3.75 -3.92 5.55
CA ILE A 50 -4.63 -2.75 5.43
C ILE A 50 -4.15 -1.63 6.38
N GLY A 51 -3.89 -1.97 7.65
CA GLY A 51 -3.36 -1.00 8.62
C GLY A 51 -2.03 -0.39 8.15
N LEU A 52 -1.11 -1.22 7.65
CA LEU A 52 0.16 -0.79 7.08
C LEU A 52 -0.05 0.16 5.88
N PHE A 53 -1.00 -0.13 4.99
CA PHE A 53 -1.31 0.73 3.86
C PHE A 53 -1.81 2.11 4.30
N VAL A 54 -2.69 2.17 5.30
CA VAL A 54 -3.15 3.45 5.86
C VAL A 54 -1.97 4.24 6.43
N VAL A 55 -1.06 3.58 7.16
CA VAL A 55 0.15 4.23 7.69
C VAL A 55 1.07 4.70 6.57
N LEU A 56 1.24 3.93 5.50
CA LEU A 56 2.03 4.35 4.32
C LEU A 56 1.43 5.58 3.66
N MET A 57 0.11 5.65 3.50
CA MET A 57 -0.55 6.82 2.93
C MET A 57 -0.46 8.04 3.85
N ALA A 58 -0.58 7.86 5.17
CA ALA A 58 -0.37 8.93 6.14
C ALA A 58 1.08 9.43 6.10
N ALA A 59 2.06 8.53 6.05
CA ALA A 59 3.47 8.87 5.93
C ALA A 59 3.78 9.56 4.59
N ALA A 60 3.16 9.12 3.49
CA ALA A 60 3.26 9.78 2.20
C ALA A 60 2.73 11.22 2.27
N GLY A 61 1.56 11.43 2.90
CA GLY A 61 0.99 12.76 3.13
C GLY A 61 1.93 13.67 3.93
N VAL A 62 2.45 13.18 5.06
CA VAL A 62 3.39 13.94 5.91
C VAL A 62 4.71 14.23 5.18
N LEU A 63 5.23 13.29 4.37
CA LEU A 63 6.46 13.49 3.61
C LEU A 63 6.31 14.55 2.51
N LEU A 64 5.10 14.68 1.96
CA LEU A 64 4.77 15.67 0.94
C LEU A 64 4.55 17.06 1.58
N ASP A 65 3.79 17.13 2.67
CA ASP A 65 3.55 18.36 3.45
C ASP A 65 4.86 18.99 3.96
N ARG A 66 5.90 18.18 4.21
CA ARG A 66 7.22 18.65 4.64
C ARG A 66 8.11 19.18 3.51
N ARG A 67 7.67 19.06 2.25
CA ARG A 67 8.43 19.51 1.06
C ARG A 67 7.81 20.71 0.36
N GLU A 68 6.55 21.03 0.66
CA GLU A 68 5.93 22.34 0.42
C GLU A 68 6.44 23.38 1.44
#